data_AF-X1SFF0-F1
#
_entry.id   AF-X1SFF0-F1
#
_cell.length_a   1.000
_cell.length_b   1.000
_cell.length_c   1.000
_cell.angle_alpha   90.00
_cell.angle_beta   90.00
_cell.angle_gamma   90.00
#
_symmetry.space_group_name_H-M   'P 1'
#
loop_
_entity.id
_entity.type
_entity.pdbx_description
1 polymer ?
#
loop_
_entity_poly.entity_id
_entity_poly.type
_entity_poly.pdbx_seq_one_letter_code
_entity_poly.pdbx_strand_id
1 'polypeptide(L)' 'AGIRPLRGLIFEYQNLGVPIVHLLNIRDLAVKNGLPIDPMPLPEIGEGGVYRQKSYNKAIIFLVIGMEFLYLFWALKNKG' A
#
# COMPACT_ATOMS: atom_id res chain seq x y z
N ALA A 1 -5.82 -10.93 -43.76
CA ALA A 1 -5.77 -11.51 -42.40
C ALA A 1 -6.19 -10.43 -41.41
N GLY A 2 -7.28 -10.62 -40.67
CA GLY A 2 -7.82 -9.61 -39.76
C GLY A 2 -6.96 -9.49 -38.50
N ILE A 3 -6.58 -8.26 -38.13
CA ILE A 3 -5.88 -7.95 -36.89
C ILE A 3 -6.81 -8.32 -35.74
N ARG A 4 -6.47 -9.36 -34.97
CA ARG A 4 -7.17 -9.66 -33.72
C ARG A 4 -6.75 -8.59 -32.70
N PRO A 5 -7.68 -7.82 -32.11
CA PRO A 5 -7.33 -6.87 -31.06
C PRO A 5 -6.64 -7.62 -29.93
N LEU A 6 -5.54 -7.06 -29.39
CA LEU A 6 -4.92 -7.61 -28.20
C LEU A 6 -5.99 -7.66 -27.10
N ARG A 7 -6.23 -8.87 -26.58
CA ARG A 7 -7.23 -9.12 -25.56
C ARG A 7 -6.70 -8.60 -24.21
N GLY A 8 -7.27 -7.49 -23.74
CA GLY A 8 -6.98 -6.88 -22.43
C GLY A 8 -8.10 -7.11 -21.41
N LEU A 9 -7.96 -6.52 -20.22
CA LEU A 9 -8.87 -6.73 -19.08
C LEU A 9 -10.35 -6.42 -19.39
N ILE A 10 -10.62 -5.41 -20.23
CA ILE A 10 -11.99 -5.05 -20.65
C ILE A 10 -12.71 -6.25 -21.27
N PHE A 11 -12.03 -7.02 -22.14
CA PHE A 11 -12.61 -8.20 -22.78
C PHE A 11 -12.84 -9.34 -21.78
N GLU A 12 -11.96 -9.51 -20.79
CA GLU A 12 -12.16 -10.52 -19.74
C GLU A 12 -13.35 -10.18 -18.86
N TYR A 13 -13.49 -8.94 -18.42
CA TYR A 13 -14.64 -8.51 -17.62
C TYR A 13 -15.96 -8.63 -18.39
N GLN A 14 -15.93 -8.36 -19.70
CA GLN A 14 -17.11 -8.55 -20.55
C GLN A 14 -17.52 -10.03 -20.61
N ASN A 15 -16.56 -10.95 -20.73
CA ASN A 15 -16.83 -12.40 -20.75
C ASN A 15 -17.37 -12.92 -19.41
N LEU A 16 -17.02 -12.26 -18.31
CA LEU A 16 -17.56 -12.54 -16.99
C LEU A 16 -18.96 -11.94 -16.76
N GLY A 17 -19.53 -11.23 -17.76
CA GLY A 17 -20.82 -10.55 -17.62
C GLY A 17 -20.78 -9.33 -16.70
N VAL A 18 -19.59 -8.79 -16.41
CA VAL A 18 -19.44 -7.58 -15.59
C VAL A 18 -19.76 -6.36 -16.46
N PRO A 19 -20.69 -5.47 -16.03
CA PRO A 19 -21.00 -4.26 -16.77
C PRO A 19 -19.77 -3.33 -16.82
N ILE A 20 -19.47 -2.81 -18.01
CA ILE A 20 -18.29 -1.96 -18.25
C ILE A 20 -18.74 -0.55 -18.59
N VAL A 21 -18.11 0.44 -17.98
CA VAL A 21 -18.25 1.85 -18.31
C VAL A 21 -16.88 2.40 -18.74
N HIS A 22 -16.80 2.92 -19.96
CA HIS A 22 -15.59 3.57 -20.49
C HIS A 22 -15.74 5.09 -20.40
N LEU A 23 -14.96 5.71 -19.52
CA LEU A 23 -14.97 7.17 -19.34
C LEU A 23 -13.91 7.82 -20.24
N LEU A 24 -14.35 8.70 -21.13
CA LEU A 24 -13.48 9.53 -21.94
C LEU A 24 -13.21 10.85 -21.23
N ASN A 25 -12.01 11.40 -21.41
CA ASN A 25 -11.62 12.71 -20.87
C ASN A 25 -11.87 12.84 -19.36
N ILE A 26 -11.29 11.92 -18.59
CA ILE A 26 -11.49 11.82 -17.14
C ILE A 26 -11.07 13.09 -16.38
N ARG A 27 -10.08 13.84 -16.89
CA ARG A 27 -9.61 15.09 -16.29
C ARG A 27 -10.70 16.16 -16.32
N ASP A 28 -11.30 16.41 -17.48
CA ASP A 28 -12.39 17.39 -17.59
C ASP A 28 -13.62 16.96 -16.80
N LEU A 29 -13.94 15.65 -16.80
CA LEU A 29 -15.02 15.11 -15.97
C LEU A 29 -14.77 15.37 -14.48
N ALA A 30 -13.56 15.16 -13.99
CA ALA A 30 -13.20 15.43 -12.60
C ALA A 30 -13.36 16.93 -12.26
N VAL A 31 -12.84 17.84 -13.10
CA VAL A 31 -12.98 19.30 -12.89
C VAL A 31 -14.46 19.71 -12.85
N LYS A 32 -15.25 19.26 -13.83
CA LYS A 32 -16.68 19.61 -13.94
C LYS A 32 -17.50 19.14 -12.75
N ASN A 33 -17.09 18.05 -12.12
CA ASN A 33 -17.76 17.46 -10.96
C ASN A 33 -17.10 17.85 -9.63
N GLY A 34 -16.14 18.78 -9.62
CA GLY A 34 -15.47 19.23 -8.40
C GLY A 34 -14.61 18.16 -7.71
N LEU A 35 -14.21 17.12 -8.44
CA LEU A 35 -13.32 16.08 -7.92
C LEU A 35 -11.87 16.60 -7.93
N PRO A 36 -11.09 16.35 -6.86
CA PRO A 36 -9.68 16.70 -6.84
C PRO A 36 -8.93 15.90 -7.91
N ILE A 37 -8.00 16.57 -8.57
CA ILE A 37 -7.12 15.98 -9.58
C ILE A 37 -5.71 16.17 -9.06
N ASP A 38 -4.90 15.09 -9.15
CA ASP A 38 -3.49 14.98 -8.79
C ASP A 38 -3.00 15.91 -7.65
N PRO A 39 -2.62 15.38 -6.48
CA PRO A 39 -2.18 16.23 -5.36
C PRO A 39 -1.00 17.10 -5.79
N MET A 40 -1.11 18.41 -5.53
CA MET A 40 -0.09 19.39 -5.84
C MET A 40 0.26 20.20 -4.57
N PRO A 41 1.53 20.20 -4.13
CA PRO A 41 2.70 19.52 -4.72
C PRO A 41 2.59 17.99 -4.63
N LEU A 42 3.31 17.30 -5.52
CA LEU A 42 3.41 15.85 -5.43
C LEU A 42 4.06 15.46 -4.09
N PRO A 43 3.57 14.38 -3.45
CA PRO A 43 4.18 13.89 -2.22
C PRO A 43 5.61 13.40 -2.48
N GLU A 44 6.43 13.37 -1.43
CA GLU A 44 7.76 12.80 -1.54
C GLU A 44 7.68 11.29 -1.86
N ILE A 45 8.76 10.77 -2.45
CA ILE A 45 8.84 9.36 -2.83
C ILE A 45 8.69 8.51 -1.55
N GLY A 46 7.67 7.66 -1.51
CA GLY A 46 7.37 6.81 -0.36
C GLY A 46 6.30 7.35 0.60
N GLU A 47 5.76 8.55 0.36
CA GLU A 47 4.72 9.16 1.20
C GLU A 47 3.30 9.10 0.61
N GLY A 48 3.16 8.63 -0.63
CA GLY A 48 1.84 8.44 -1.25
C GLY A 48 0.99 7.41 -0.49
N GLY A 49 -0.35 7.56 -0.50
CA GLY A 49 -1.28 6.68 0.23
C GLY A 49 -1.27 5.20 -0.18
N VAL A 50 -0.52 4.83 -1.23
CA VAL A 50 -0.26 3.44 -1.64
C VAL A 50 0.91 2.80 -0.89
N TYR A 51 1.78 3.61 -0.27
CA TYR A 51 2.91 3.15 0.50
C TYR A 51 2.48 2.88 1.94
N ARG A 52 2.87 1.71 2.47
CA ARG A 52 2.61 1.34 3.86
C ARG A 52 3.94 1.13 4.57
N GLN A 53 4.27 2.03 5.50
CA GLN A 53 5.45 1.86 6.35
C GLN A 53 5.09 1.04 7.60
N LYS A 54 5.89 0.02 7.91
CA LYS A 54 5.78 -0.69 9.19
C LYS A 54 6.47 0.15 10.27
N SER A 55 5.71 0.63 11.25
CA SER A 55 6.26 1.26 12.44
C SER A 55 6.31 0.25 13.58
N TYR A 56 7.49 0.04 14.16
CA TYR A 56 7.67 -0.80 15.34
C TYR A 56 7.78 0.08 16.58
N ASN A 57 7.12 -0.34 17.66
CA ASN A 57 7.23 0.36 18.94
C ASN A 57 8.61 0.08 19.56
N LYS A 58 9.51 1.06 19.46
CA LYS A 58 10.88 0.98 19.99
C LYS A 58 10.91 0.69 21.49
N ALA A 59 9.92 1.19 22.25
CA ALA A 59 9.86 0.93 23.70
C ALA A 59 9.66 -0.56 24.00
N ILE A 60 8.82 -1.26 23.23
CA ILE A 60 8.61 -2.70 23.38
C ILE A 60 9.91 -3.46 23.05
N ILE A 61 10.63 -3.06 22.00
CA ILE A 61 11.90 -3.68 21.61
C ILE A 61 12.91 -3.57 22.77
N PHE A 62 13.10 -2.37 23.32
CA PHE A 62 14.02 -2.17 24.44
C PHE A 62 13.60 -2.92 25.70
N LEU A 63 12.30 -3.00 25.98
CA LEU A 63 11.77 -3.75 27.12
C LEU A 63 12.11 -5.24 26.97
N VAL A 64 11.84 -5.84 25.81
CA VAL A 64 12.12 -7.26 25.55
C VAL A 64 13.62 -7.55 25.67
N ILE A 65 14.46 -6.71 25.06
CA ILE A 65 15.91 -6.84 25.17
C ILE A 65 16.36 -6.74 26.64
N GLY A 66 15.82 -5.78 27.40
CA GLY A 66 16.14 -5.61 28.82
C GLY A 66 15.74 -6.82 29.67
N MET A 67 14.58 -7.43 29.38
CA MET A 67 14.13 -8.65 30.07
C MET A 67 15.06 -9.83 29.82
N GLU A 68 15.50 -10.03 28.57
CA GLU A 68 16.47 -11.08 28.21
C GLU A 68 17.79 -10.91 28.97
N PHE A 69 18.32 -9.68 29.02
CA PHE A 69 19.54 -9.39 29.77
C PHE A 69 19.38 -9.63 31.27
N LEU A 70 18.24 -9.22 31.85
CA LEU A 70 17.97 -9.42 33.27
C LEU A 70 17.81 -10.89 33.63
N TYR A 71 17.15 -11.67 32.77
CA TYR A 71 17.04 -13.12 32.92
C TYR A 71 18.42 -13.81 32.86
N LEU A 72 19.23 -13.47 31.86
CA LEU A 72 20.59 -14.01 31.74
C LEU A 72 21.45 -13.65 32.95
N PHE A 73 21.37 -12.41 33.42
CA PHE A 73 22.09 -11.96 34.61
C PHE A 73 21.68 -12.74 35.87
N TRP A 74 20.38 -12.91 36.08
CA TRP A 74 19.84 -13.71 37.19
C TRP A 74 20.27 -15.19 37.09
N ALA A 75 20.20 -15.78 35.90
CA ALA A 75 20.58 -17.16 35.67
C ALA A 75 22.09 -17.41 35.87
N LEU A 76 22.94 -16.43 35.52
CA LEU A 76 24.38 -16.48 35.79
C LEU A 76 24.67 -16.42 37.30
N LYS A 77 23.94 -15.57 38.03
CA LYS A 77 24.10 -15.43 39.49
C LYS A 77 23.66 -16.68 40.26
N ASN A 78 22.63 -17.38 39.79
CA ASN A 78 22.08 -18.57 40.45
C ASN A 78 22.74 -19.89 40.06
N LYS A 79 23.78 -19.85 39.20
CA LYS A 79 24.52 -21.04 38.76
C LYS A 79 25.77 -21.37 39.60
N GLY A 80 26.04 -20.61 40.66
CA GLY A 80 27.06 -20.90 41.68
C GLY A 80 26.43 -21.00 43.06
#